data_AF-A0A1A8FYQ0-F1
#
_entry.id   AF-A0A1A8FYQ0-F1
#
_cell.length_a   1.000
_cell.length_b   1.000
_cell.length_c   1.000
_cell.angle_alpha   90.00
_cell.angle_beta   90.00
_cell.angle_gamma   90.00
#
_symmetry.space_group_name_H-M   'P 1'
#
loop_
_entity.id
_entity.type
_entity.pdbx_description
1 polymer ?
#
loop_
_entity_poly.entity_id
_entity_poly.type
_entity_poly.pdbx_seq_one_letter_code
_entity_poly.pdbx_strand_id
1 'polypeptide(L)'
;IDHGQVLLESDSYERELCDGDFFGETCVLTKGKHLATVKALTDCQCFCLSWDDFQNTLKGFPDIKKDLEKIAQLNSDGGLV
;
A
#
# COMPACT_ATOMS: atom_id res chain seq x y z
N ILE A 1 -2.63 6.63 6.52
CA ILE A 1 -3.00 8.04 6.34
C ILE A 1 -3.49 8.50 7.69
N ASP A 2 -2.76 9.42 8.31
CA ASP A 2 -3.16 9.97 9.61
C ASP A 2 -4.27 11.01 9.40
N HIS A 3 -4.14 11.83 8.36
CA HIS A 3 -5.18 12.74 7.91
C HIS A 3 -5.10 13.02 6.40
N GLY A 4 -6.25 13.17 5.74
CA GLY A 4 -6.38 13.59 4.34
C GLY A 4 -6.91 12.49 3.42
N GLN A 5 -7.00 12.81 2.13
CA GLN A 5 -7.49 11.91 1.10
C GLN A 5 -6.49 11.80 -0.05
N VAL A 6 -6.32 10.57 -0.57
CA VAL A 6 -5.46 10.30 -1.73
C VAL A 6 -6.20 9.44 -2.75
N LEU A 7 -5.86 9.63 -4.03
CA LEU A 7 -6.28 8.78 -5.13
C LEU A 7 -5.16 7.80 -5.46
N LEU A 8 -5.44 6.51 -5.37
CA LEU A 8 -4.59 5.44 -5.89
C LEU A 8 -5.06 5.07 -7.29
N GLU A 9 -4.18 5.22 -8.27
CA GLU A 9 -4.42 5.01 -9.70
C GLU A 9 -3.48 3.92 -10.21
N SER A 10 -4.05 2.84 -10.73
CA SER A 10 -3.34 1.78 -11.46
C SER A 10 -3.82 1.76 -12.92
N ASP A 11 -3.21 0.93 -13.77
CA ASP A 11 -3.62 0.85 -15.18
C ASP A 11 -5.08 0.39 -15.40
N SER A 12 -5.66 -0.33 -14.43
CA SER A 12 -6.98 -0.97 -14.57
C SER A 12 -8.04 -0.45 -13.59
N TYR A 13 -7.67 0.31 -12.56
CA TYR A 13 -8.61 0.78 -11.55
C TYR A 13 -8.11 2.03 -10.81
N GLU A 14 -9.06 2.73 -10.20
CA GLU A 14 -8.84 3.86 -9.31
C GLU A 14 -9.57 3.62 -7.99
N ARG A 15 -8.96 4.06 -6.88
CA ARG A 15 -9.53 3.97 -5.54
C ARG A 15 -9.16 5.20 -4.71
N GLU A 16 -10.14 5.82 -4.07
CA GLU A 16 -9.88 6.84 -3.04
C GLU A 16 -9.58 6.16 -1.69
N LEU A 17 -8.58 6.67 -0.99
CA LEU A 17 -8.18 6.26 0.35
C LEU A 17 -8.26 7.47 1.29
N CYS A 18 -8.64 7.23 2.55
CA CYS A 18 -8.90 8.25 3.56
C CYS A 18 -8.18 7.94 4.89
N ASP A 19 -8.43 8.76 5.91
CA ASP A 19 -7.91 8.58 7.27
C ASP A 19 -8.05 7.13 7.75
N GLY A 20 -6.95 6.53 8.20
CA GLY A 20 -6.86 5.12 8.62
C GLY A 20 -6.42 4.15 7.52
N ASP A 21 -6.60 4.48 6.24
CA ASP A 21 -6.14 3.65 5.13
C ASP A 21 -4.61 3.72 4.96
N PHE A 22 -4.02 2.75 4.27
CA PHE A 22 -2.60 2.72 3.93
C PHE A 22 -2.39 2.33 2.47
N PHE A 23 -1.20 2.66 1.94
CA PHE A 23 -0.80 2.36 0.57
C PHE A 23 0.71 2.06 0.52
N GLY A 24 1.16 1.37 -0.54
CA GLY A 24 2.56 0.99 -0.76
C GLY A 24 2.90 -0.43 -0.30
N GLU A 25 1.92 -1.17 0.22
CA GLU A 25 2.02 -2.56 0.61
C GLU A 25 2.29 -3.50 -0.58
N THR A 26 1.91 -3.10 -1.79
CA THR A 26 2.18 -3.89 -3.01
C THR A 26 3.68 -4.11 -3.25
N CYS A 27 4.53 -3.21 -2.73
CA CYS A 27 5.98 -3.34 -2.80
C CYS A 27 6.51 -4.62 -2.14
N VAL A 28 5.74 -5.23 -1.21
CA VAL A 28 6.06 -6.53 -0.59
C VAL A 28 6.08 -7.64 -1.62
N LEU A 29 5.04 -7.72 -2.46
CA LEU A 29 4.92 -8.77 -3.48
C LEU A 29 5.86 -8.52 -4.65
N THR A 30 6.10 -7.26 -4.98
CA THR A 30 6.79 -6.87 -6.22
C THR A 30 8.29 -6.65 -6.05
N LYS A 31 8.83 -6.91 -4.84
CA LYS A 31 10.23 -6.68 -4.47
C LYS A 31 10.66 -5.23 -4.75
N GLY A 32 9.81 -4.27 -4.38
CA GLY A 32 10.10 -2.84 -4.48
C GLY A 32 9.70 -2.16 -5.78
N LYS A 33 8.91 -2.81 -6.66
CA LYS A 33 8.31 -2.10 -7.81
C LYS A 33 6.97 -1.48 -7.44
N HIS A 34 6.81 -0.20 -7.72
CA HIS A 34 5.52 0.48 -7.61
C HIS A 34 4.63 0.09 -8.82
N LEU A 35 3.40 -0.33 -8.55
CA LEU A 35 2.41 -0.72 -9.58
C LEU A 35 1.24 0.27 -9.70
N ALA A 36 1.20 1.26 -8.83
CA ALA A 36 0.16 2.27 -8.79
C ALA A 36 0.80 3.63 -8.47
N THR A 37 0.18 4.69 -8.99
CA THR A 37 0.48 6.07 -8.63
C THR A 37 -0.47 6.50 -7.53
N VAL A 38 0.04 7.16 -6.49
CA VAL A 38 -0.79 7.76 -5.43
C VAL A 38 -0.68 9.28 -5.53
N LYS A 39 -1.83 9.95 -5.67
CA LYS A 39 -1.93 11.41 -5.79
C LYS A 39 -2.69 11.95 -4.59
N ALA A 40 -2.17 12.97 -3.92
CA ALA A 40 -2.90 13.65 -2.86
C ALA A 40 -4.08 14.43 -3.46
N LEU A 41 -5.28 14.25 -2.89
CA LEU A 41 -6.48 15.01 -3.24
C LEU A 41 -6.68 16.20 -2.28
N THR A 42 -6.16 16.08 -1.06
CA THR A 42 -6.16 17.13 -0.04
C THR A 42 -4.75 17.31 0.53
N ASP A 43 -4.56 18.29 1.42
CA ASP A 43 -3.40 18.30 2.31
C ASP A 43 -3.42 17.01 3.14
N CYS A 44 -2.31 16.27 3.13
CA CYS A 44 -2.22 14.94 3.73
C CYS A 44 -1.12 14.89 4.79
N GLN A 45 -1.42 14.23 5.91
CA GLN A 45 -0.46 13.82 6.93
C GLN A 45 -0.32 12.30 6.87
N CYS A 46 0.90 11.84 6.60
CA CYS A 46 1.19 10.41 6.45
C CYS A 46 2.35 9.99 7.35
N PHE A 47 2.21 8.82 7.97
CA PHE A 47 3.35 8.09 8.50
C PHE A 47 4.04 7.36 7.35
N CYS A 48 5.36 7.47 7.30
CA CYS A 48 6.19 6.85 6.27
C CYS A 48 7.11 5.82 6.92
N LEU A 49 7.28 4.68 6.26
CA LEU A 49 8.20 3.62 6.68
C LEU A 49 9.14 3.30 5.52
N SER A 50 10.45 3.31 5.77
CA SER A 50 11.44 3.01 4.75
C SER A 50 11.38 1.54 4.35
N TRP A 51 11.83 1.21 3.13
CA TRP A 51 11.90 -0.18 2.68
C TRP A 51 12.75 -1.05 3.63
N ASP A 52 13.90 -0.54 4.06
CA ASP A 52 14.82 -1.30 4.91
C ASP A 52 14.23 -1.56 6.30
N ASP A 53 13.61 -0.54 6.92
CA ASP A 53 12.94 -0.68 8.21
C ASP A 53 11.74 -1.62 8.12
N PHE A 54 10.99 -1.53 7.03
CA PHE A 54 9.88 -2.42 6.75
C PHE A 54 10.33 -3.88 6.64
N GLN A 55 11.36 -4.16 5.82
CA GLN A 55 11.91 -5.51 5.69
C GLN A 55 12.48 -6.04 7.00
N ASN A 56 13.16 -5.20 7.79
CA ASN A 56 13.68 -5.59 9.10
C ASN A 56 12.57 -5.89 10.10
N THR A 57 11.50 -5.10 10.10
CA THR A 57 10.33 -5.32 10.95
C THR A 57 9.65 -6.64 10.61
N LEU A 58 9.44 -6.92 9.32
CA LEU A 58 8.80 -8.17 8.89
C LEU A 58 9.58 -9.44 9.25
N LYS A 59 10.91 -9.36 9.46
CA LYS A 59 11.70 -10.50 9.97
C LYS A 59 11.31 -10.87 11.41
N GLY A 60 10.93 -9.87 12.22
CA GLY A 60 10.50 -10.07 13.60
C GLY A 60 9.02 -10.48 13.74
N PHE A 61 8.20 -10.19 12.72
CA PHE A 61 6.76 -10.41 12.75
C PHE A 61 6.27 -11.16 11.50
N PRO A 62 6.57 -12.47 11.39
CA PRO A 62 6.27 -13.26 10.18
C PRO A 62 4.77 -13.41 9.89
N ASP A 63 3.90 -13.34 10.90
CA ASP A 63 2.45 -13.44 10.70
C ASP A 63 1.89 -12.15 10.07
N ILE A 64 2.39 -10.98 10.50
CA ILE A 64 2.04 -9.69 9.88
C ILE A 64 2.45 -9.67 8.41
N LYS A 65 3.62 -10.24 8.09
CA LYS A 65 4.06 -10.39 6.70
C LYS A 65 3.05 -11.17 5.86
N LYS A 66 2.56 -12.31 6.36
CA LYS A 66 1.56 -13.13 5.64
C LYS A 66 0.25 -12.39 5.43
N ASP A 67 -0.19 -11.62 6.41
CA ASP A 67 -1.43 -10.87 6.30
C ASP A 67 -1.31 -9.72 5.29
N LEU A 68 -0.18 -9.01 5.26
CA LEU A 68 0.12 -8.01 4.24
C LEU A 68 0.20 -8.63 2.83
N GLU A 69 0.80 -9.81 2.68
CA GLU A 69 0.84 -10.53 1.40
C GLU A 69 -0.58 -10.88 0.89
N LYS A 70 -1.51 -11.28 1.78
CA LYS A 70 -2.91 -11.53 1.42
C LYS A 70 -3.63 -10.24 0.98
N ILE A 71 -3.43 -9.14 1.71
CA ILE A 71 -4.03 -7.85 1.38
C ILE A 71 -3.55 -7.36 0.02
N ALA A 72 -2.24 -7.47 -0.24
CA ALA A 72 -1.66 -7.08 -1.52
C ALA A 72 -2.16 -7.95 -2.69
N GLN A 73 -2.45 -9.24 -2.48
CA GLN A 73 -3.08 -10.11 -3.49
C GLN A 73 -4.52 -9.65 -3.79
N LEU A 74 -5.32 -9.40 -2.76
CA LEU A 74 -6.70 -8.91 -2.92
C LEU A 74 -6.77 -7.57 -3.66
N ASN A 75 -5.81 -6.67 -3.40
CA ASN A 75 -5.71 -5.40 -4.11
C ASN A 75 -5.13 -5.52 -5.54
N SER A 76 -4.47 -6.64 -5.87
CA SER A 76 -3.97 -6.93 -7.23
C SER A 76 -5.03 -7.61 -8.12
N ASP A 77 -5.98 -8.33 -7.53
CA ASP A 77 -7.02 -9.09 -8.23
C ASP A 77 -8.20 -8.23 -8.73
N GLY A 78 -8.14 -6.91 -8.57
CA GLY A 78 -9.09 -5.97 -9.19
C GLY A 78 -9.00 -5.86 -10.72
N GLY A 79 -8.22 -6.72 -11.38
CA GLY A 79 -7.96 -6.72 -12.82
C GLY A 79 -8.26 -8.02 -13.56
N LEU A 80 -9.01 -8.97 -12.98
CA LEU A 80 -9.46 -10.20 -13.66
C LEU A 80 -10.92 -10.54 -13.34
N VAL A 81 -11.85 -9.72 -13.83
CA VAL A 81 -13.14 -10.14 -14.43
C VAL A 81 -13.64 -9.07 -15.38
#